data_AF-A0A543JI09-F1
#
_entry.id   AF-A0A543JI09-F1
#
_cell.length_a   1.000
_cell.length_b   1.000
_cell.length_c   1.000
_cell.angle_alpha   90.00
_cell.angle_beta   90.00
_cell.angle_gamma   90.00
#
_symmetry.space_group_name_H-M   'P 1'
#
loop_
_entity.id
_entity.type
_entity.pdbx_description
1 polymer ?
#
loop_
_entity_poly.entity_id
_entity_poly.type
_entity_poly.pdbx_seq_one_letter_code
_entity_poly.pdbx_strand_id
1 'polypeptide(L)'
;MADPSFDVVSKVDRQEVDNALNQAAKELSTRFDFRGTGTQVSWAGEEAITFQSETEERCRAAIDVFQEKLVKRGISMKAFEIGDPALSGKVFKVTGNVVQGISSEKAKEIAKKVRDEGPKGVQAQIQGDQLRISGKKKDHLQDVIALLKNSDFGIALQFTNYR
;
A
#
# COMPACT_ATOMS: atom_id res chain seq x y z
N MET A 1 -23.99 25.11 6.26
CA MET A 1 -23.05 24.78 5.16
C MET A 1 -21.98 23.90 5.76
N ALA A 2 -21.67 22.76 5.16
CA ALA A 2 -20.51 21.98 5.61
C ALA A 2 -19.25 22.78 5.26
N ASP A 3 -18.30 22.85 6.19
CA ASP A 3 -16.99 23.45 5.91
C ASP A 3 -16.28 22.62 4.83
N PRO A 4 -15.52 23.26 3.91
CA PRO A 4 -14.80 22.52 2.90
C PRO A 4 -13.77 21.59 3.53
N SER A 5 -13.56 20.43 2.90
CA SER A 5 -12.69 19.39 3.41
C SER A 5 -12.10 18.52 2.32
N PHE A 6 -11.06 17.76 2.66
CA PHE A 6 -10.49 16.71 1.82
C PHE A 6 -9.93 15.58 2.69
N ASP A 7 -9.70 14.42 2.09
CA ASP A 7 -9.10 13.28 2.75
C ASP A 7 -7.65 13.09 2.32
N VAL A 8 -6.76 12.90 3.28
CA VAL A 8 -5.40 12.40 3.10
C VAL A 8 -5.44 10.89 3.28
N VAL A 9 -5.02 10.18 2.24
CA VAL A 9 -4.95 8.72 2.21
C VAL A 9 -3.55 8.28 1.79
N SER A 10 -3.20 7.04 2.08
CA SER A 10 -2.01 6.38 1.54
C SER A 10 -2.45 5.08 0.89
N LYS A 11 -2.88 5.13 -0.37
CA LYS A 11 -3.42 3.98 -1.09
C LYS A 11 -2.41 3.47 -2.11
N VAL A 12 -2.28 2.15 -2.15
CA VAL A 12 -1.63 1.46 -3.25
C VAL A 12 -2.66 1.29 -4.36
N ASP A 13 -2.27 1.52 -5.61
CA ASP A 13 -3.17 1.28 -6.74
C ASP A 13 -3.38 -0.23 -6.90
N ARG A 14 -4.55 -0.71 -6.47
CA ARG A 14 -4.92 -2.13 -6.54
C ARG A 14 -4.93 -2.64 -7.98
N GLN A 15 -5.28 -1.81 -8.97
CA GLN A 15 -5.25 -2.22 -10.36
C GLN A 15 -3.82 -2.46 -10.83
N GLU A 16 -2.87 -1.63 -10.39
CA GLU A 16 -1.46 -1.86 -10.68
C GLU A 16 -0.89 -3.07 -9.92
N VAL A 17 -1.35 -3.35 -8.69
CA VAL A 17 -1.00 -4.59 -7.98
C VAL A 17 -1.56 -5.81 -8.70
N ASP A 18 -2.82 -5.77 -9.16
CA ASP A 18 -3.45 -6.86 -9.90
C ASP A 18 -2.72 -7.12 -11.22
N ASN A 19 -2.35 -6.05 -11.92
CA ASN A 19 -1.53 -6.13 -13.11
C ASN A 19 -0.16 -6.77 -12.84
N ALA A 20 0.49 -6.41 -11.72
CA ALA A 20 1.75 -7.02 -11.28
C ALA A 20 1.58 -8.51 -10.97
N LEU A 21 0.50 -8.87 -10.27
CA LEU A 21 0.15 -10.23 -9.89
C LEU A 21 -0.07 -11.12 -11.12
N ASN A 22 -0.88 -10.64 -12.08
CA ASN A 22 -1.16 -11.35 -13.32
C ASN A 22 0.12 -11.55 -14.15
N GLN A 23 1.01 -10.56 -14.18
CA GLN A 23 2.28 -10.66 -14.88
C GLN A 23 3.23 -11.65 -14.19
N ALA A 24 3.27 -11.66 -12.86
CA ALA A 24 4.02 -12.64 -12.08
C ALA A 24 3.50 -14.06 -12.33
N ALA A 25 2.19 -14.28 -12.25
CA ALA A 25 1.57 -15.59 -12.52
C ALA A 25 1.87 -16.11 -13.94
N LYS A 26 1.86 -15.22 -14.94
CA LYS A 26 2.23 -15.58 -16.31
C LYS A 26 3.71 -15.94 -16.45
N GLU A 27 4.59 -15.23 -15.78
CA GLU A 27 6.02 -15.56 -15.80
C GLU A 27 6.30 -16.89 -15.10
N LEU A 28 5.73 -17.10 -13.91
CA LEU A 28 5.85 -18.35 -13.16
C LEU A 28 5.38 -19.57 -13.97
N SER A 29 4.31 -19.42 -14.75
CA SER A 29 3.80 -20.53 -15.57
C SER A 29 4.64 -20.83 -16.82
N THR A 30 5.46 -19.89 -17.28
CA THR A 30 6.27 -20.03 -18.51
C THR A 30 7.73 -20.39 -18.23
N ARG A 31 8.22 -20.09 -17.04
CA ARG A 31 9.58 -20.38 -16.60
C ARG A 31 9.78 -21.88 -16.34
N PHE A 32 10.80 -22.46 -16.99
CA PHE A 32 11.11 -23.89 -16.89
C PHE A 32 11.37 -24.35 -15.45
N ASP A 33 12.00 -23.50 -14.65
CA ASP A 33 12.39 -23.80 -13.29
C ASP A 33 11.20 -23.86 -12.31
N PHE A 34 10.04 -23.33 -12.69
CA PHE A 34 8.77 -23.44 -11.93
C PHE A 34 7.80 -24.49 -12.51
N ARG A 35 8.21 -25.22 -13.56
CA ARG A 35 7.34 -26.20 -14.20
C ARG A 35 7.21 -27.43 -13.30
N GLY A 36 5.97 -27.71 -12.88
CA GLY A 36 5.66 -28.89 -12.07
C GLY A 36 6.01 -28.75 -10.58
N THR A 37 6.37 -27.56 -10.10
CA THR A 37 6.73 -27.30 -8.69
C THR A 37 5.56 -26.81 -7.84
N GLY A 38 4.33 -26.91 -8.36
CA GLY A 38 3.12 -26.41 -7.73
C GLY A 38 3.11 -24.90 -7.45
N THR A 39 3.99 -24.12 -8.10
CA THR A 39 4.17 -22.70 -7.79
C THR A 39 2.96 -21.88 -8.23
N GLN A 40 2.36 -21.14 -7.29
CA GLN A 40 1.21 -20.27 -7.56
C GLN A 40 1.30 -18.99 -6.75
N VAL A 41 0.72 -17.93 -7.32
CA VAL A 41 0.53 -16.64 -6.67
C VAL A 41 -0.92 -16.18 -6.89
N SER A 42 -1.59 -15.70 -5.83
CA SER A 42 -2.98 -15.27 -5.91
C SER A 42 -3.35 -14.29 -4.82
N TRP A 43 -4.39 -13.48 -5.05
CA TRP A 43 -5.03 -12.73 -3.98
C TRP A 43 -5.58 -13.67 -2.88
N ALA A 44 -5.54 -13.18 -1.65
CA ALA A 44 -6.16 -13.75 -0.48
C ALA A 44 -6.93 -12.62 0.24
N GLY A 45 -8.21 -12.48 -0.07
CA GLY A 45 -9.00 -11.33 0.38
C GLY A 45 -8.70 -10.07 -0.44
N GLU A 46 -8.81 -8.90 0.20
CA GLU A 46 -8.69 -7.61 -0.49
C GLU A 46 -7.27 -7.05 -0.54
N GLU A 47 -6.46 -7.34 0.48
CA GLU A 47 -5.15 -6.71 0.69
C GLU A 47 -4.03 -7.73 0.85
N ALA A 48 -4.30 -9.04 0.80
CA ALA A 48 -3.25 -10.04 0.99
C ALA A 48 -2.99 -10.84 -0.29
N ILE A 49 -1.76 -11.29 -0.47
CA ILE A 49 -1.30 -12.11 -1.60
C ILE A 49 -0.63 -13.34 -1.04
N THR A 50 -1.09 -14.50 -1.50
CA THR A 50 -0.57 -15.81 -1.12
C THR A 50 0.36 -16.34 -2.19
N PHE A 51 1.48 -16.89 -1.75
CA PHE A 51 2.42 -17.66 -2.54
C PHE A 51 2.44 -19.08 -2.02
N GLN A 52 2.51 -20.05 -2.93
CA GLN A 52 2.73 -21.44 -2.57
C GLN A 52 3.62 -22.15 -3.58
N SER A 53 4.39 -23.13 -3.12
CA SER A 53 5.19 -24.01 -3.96
C SER A 53 5.60 -25.28 -3.20
N GLU A 54 6.06 -26.32 -3.91
CA GLU A 54 6.55 -27.57 -3.28
C GLU A 54 7.81 -27.39 -2.43
N THR A 55 8.65 -26.40 -2.72
CA THR A 55 9.86 -26.10 -1.90
C THR A 55 9.87 -24.66 -1.42
N GLU A 56 10.59 -24.42 -0.32
CA GLU A 56 10.76 -23.08 0.26
C GLU A 56 11.46 -22.15 -0.73
N GLU A 57 12.51 -22.61 -1.39
CA GLU A 57 13.31 -21.83 -2.34
C GLU A 57 12.48 -21.39 -3.54
N ARG A 58 11.59 -22.26 -4.02
CA ARG A 58 10.67 -21.93 -5.12
C ARG A 58 9.60 -20.93 -4.67
N CYS A 59 9.12 -21.06 -3.44
CA CYS A 59 8.20 -20.08 -2.88
C CYS A 59 8.88 -18.69 -2.77
N ARG A 60 10.12 -18.62 -2.25
CA ARG A 60 10.91 -17.39 -2.19
C ARG A 60 11.17 -16.79 -3.58
N ALA A 61 11.57 -17.60 -4.54
CA ALA A 61 11.79 -17.14 -5.91
C ALA A 61 10.50 -16.58 -6.56
N ALA A 62 9.32 -17.10 -6.18
CA ALA A 62 8.05 -16.55 -6.66
C ALA A 62 7.72 -15.18 -6.04
N ILE A 63 8.09 -14.97 -4.77
CA ILE A 63 7.99 -13.66 -4.09
C ILE A 63 8.88 -12.65 -4.81
N ASP A 64 10.12 -13.01 -5.13
CA ASP A 64 11.07 -12.14 -5.83
C ASP A 64 10.54 -11.71 -7.20
N VAL A 65 9.98 -12.65 -7.98
CA VAL A 65 9.36 -12.35 -9.28
C VAL A 65 8.21 -11.34 -9.11
N PHE A 66 7.36 -11.52 -8.10
CA PHE A 66 6.26 -10.60 -7.85
C PHE A 66 6.74 -9.21 -7.42
N GLN A 67 7.71 -9.12 -6.51
CA GLN A 67 8.31 -7.86 -6.08
C GLN A 67 8.93 -7.10 -7.25
N GLU A 68 9.60 -7.79 -8.18
CA GLU A 68 10.12 -7.18 -9.40
C GLU A 68 8.99 -6.59 -10.27
N LYS A 69 7.83 -7.25 -10.35
CA LYS A 69 6.66 -6.72 -11.08
C LYS A 69 6.06 -5.50 -10.41
N LEU A 70 6.01 -5.46 -9.08
CA LEU A 70 5.55 -4.28 -8.34
C LEU A 70 6.43 -3.06 -8.64
N VAL A 71 7.76 -3.20 -8.60
CA VAL A 71 8.68 -2.09 -8.88
C VAL A 71 8.53 -1.58 -10.32
N LYS A 72 8.38 -2.49 -11.29
CA LYS A 72 8.14 -2.13 -12.70
C LYS A 72 6.83 -1.36 -12.92
N ARG A 73 5.90 -1.45 -11.97
CA ARG A 73 4.61 -0.75 -11.95
C ARG A 73 4.65 0.55 -11.12
N GLY A 74 5.83 0.95 -10.63
CA GLY A 74 5.99 2.13 -9.78
C GLY A 74 5.48 1.93 -8.35
N ILE A 75 5.23 0.69 -7.93
CA ILE A 75 4.83 0.38 -6.57
C ILE A 75 6.09 0.15 -5.73
N SER A 76 6.19 0.87 -4.62
CA SER A 76 7.31 0.77 -3.69
C SER A 76 7.41 -0.63 -3.09
N MET A 77 8.62 -1.14 -2.87
CA MET A 77 8.85 -2.37 -2.11
C MET A 77 8.30 -2.30 -0.68
N LYS A 78 8.15 -1.09 -0.12
CA LYS A 78 7.53 -0.88 1.19
C LYS A 78 6.01 -1.07 1.19
N ALA A 79 5.39 -1.15 0.02
CA ALA A 79 3.96 -1.36 -0.13
C ALA A 79 3.57 -2.84 -0.04
N PHE A 80 4.53 -3.76 0.15
CA PHE A 80 4.27 -5.18 0.29
C PHE A 80 5.12 -5.79 1.39
N GLU A 81 4.47 -6.19 2.49
CA GLU A 81 5.12 -6.86 3.63
C GLU A 81 4.84 -8.36 3.56
N ILE A 82 5.90 -9.16 3.67
CA ILE A 82 5.79 -10.61 3.60
C ILE A 82 6.84 -11.26 4.50
N GLY A 83 6.45 -12.34 5.18
CA GLY A 83 7.35 -13.15 6.01
C GLY A 83 8.02 -14.26 5.23
N ASP A 84 8.60 -15.22 5.95
CA ASP A 84 9.21 -16.41 5.37
C ASP A 84 8.17 -17.49 5.03
N PRO A 85 8.36 -18.28 3.95
CA PRO A 85 7.51 -19.43 3.67
C PRO A 85 7.57 -20.48 4.77
N ALA A 86 6.40 -20.92 5.20
CA ALA A 86 6.25 -21.98 6.19
C ALA A 86 5.63 -23.23 5.55
N LEU A 87 5.95 -24.40 6.10
CA LEU A 87 5.37 -25.66 5.65
C LEU A 87 3.87 -25.69 5.97
N SER A 88 3.06 -25.97 4.95
CA SER A 88 1.60 -26.10 5.03
C SER A 88 1.18 -27.36 4.29
N GLY A 89 1.05 -28.47 5.04
CA GLY A 89 0.78 -29.78 4.45
C GLY A 89 1.96 -30.29 3.63
N LYS A 90 1.79 -30.38 2.30
CA LYS A 90 2.84 -30.84 1.36
C LYS A 90 3.52 -29.70 0.59
N VAL A 91 3.13 -28.45 0.85
CA VAL A 91 3.66 -27.27 0.15
C VAL A 91 4.20 -26.28 1.16
N PHE A 92 5.09 -25.40 0.72
CA PHE A 92 5.46 -24.19 1.42
C PHE A 92 4.49 -23.09 1.01
N LYS A 93 4.02 -22.32 2.00
CA LYS A 93 3.05 -21.25 1.80
C LYS A 93 3.46 -20.02 2.61
N VAL A 94 3.23 -18.85 2.05
CA VAL A 94 3.29 -17.58 2.77
C VAL A 94 2.21 -16.64 2.24
N THR A 95 1.69 -15.82 3.13
CA THR A 95 0.78 -14.73 2.79
C THR A 95 1.44 -13.42 3.18
N GLY A 96 1.63 -12.54 2.21
CA GLY A 96 2.05 -11.15 2.43
C GLY A 96 0.87 -10.19 2.30
N ASN A 97 1.00 -9.01 2.91
CA ASN A 97 -0.01 -7.95 2.88
C ASN A 97 0.48 -6.77 2.05
N VAL A 98 -0.41 -6.23 1.22
CA VAL A 98 -0.27 -4.94 0.58
C VAL A 98 -0.49 -3.89 1.66
N VAL A 99 0.57 -3.16 1.99
CA VAL A 99 0.53 -2.11 3.01
C VAL A 99 -0.13 -0.89 2.39
N GLN A 100 -1.37 -0.62 2.82
CA GLN A 100 -2.10 0.59 2.49
C GLN A 100 -2.75 1.17 3.74
N GLY A 101 -3.22 2.41 3.61
CA GLY A 101 -3.71 3.21 4.72
C GLY A 101 -2.58 3.96 5.44
N ILE A 102 -3.00 4.88 6.30
CA ILE A 102 -2.13 5.65 7.19
C ILE A 102 -2.24 5.00 8.58
N SER A 103 -1.14 4.42 9.06
CA SER A 103 -1.09 3.82 10.40
C SER A 103 -1.46 4.85 11.48
N SER A 104 -1.96 4.40 12.65
CA SER A 104 -2.34 5.33 13.73
C SER A 104 -1.18 6.24 14.17
N GLU A 105 0.05 5.73 14.12
CA GLU A 105 1.25 6.49 14.43
C GLU A 105 1.52 7.58 13.39
N LYS A 106 1.51 7.22 12.10
CA LYS A 106 1.66 8.18 11.00
C LYS A 106 0.52 9.18 10.94
N ALA A 107 -0.69 8.76 11.28
CA ALA A 107 -1.84 9.63 11.33
C ALA A 107 -1.70 10.68 12.43
N LYS A 108 -1.18 10.31 13.61
CA LYS A 108 -0.87 11.27 14.67
C LYS A 108 0.26 12.22 14.27
N GLU A 109 1.28 11.71 13.59
CA GLU A 109 2.39 12.51 13.06
C GLU A 109 1.89 13.59 12.08
N ILE A 110 1.11 13.19 11.07
CA ILE A 110 0.52 14.08 10.07
C ILE A 110 -0.44 15.08 10.75
N ALA A 111 -1.31 14.63 11.64
CA ALA A 111 -2.25 15.50 12.35
C ALA A 111 -1.53 16.52 13.23
N LYS A 112 -0.41 16.14 13.86
CA LYS A 112 0.44 17.05 14.62
C LYS A 112 1.11 18.09 13.71
N LYS A 113 1.67 17.67 12.58
CA LYS A 113 2.26 18.58 11.58
C LYS A 113 1.24 19.63 11.10
N VAL A 114 0.01 19.22 10.78
CA VAL A 114 -1.07 20.13 10.35
C VAL A 114 -1.44 21.10 11.47
N ARG A 115 -1.43 20.66 12.73
CA ARG A 115 -1.74 21.54 13.87
C ARG A 115 -0.64 22.56 14.14
N ASP A 116 0.63 22.13 14.05
CA ASP A 116 1.78 22.94 14.44
C ASP A 116 2.19 23.93 13.34
N GLU A 117 2.09 23.53 12.07
CA GLU A 117 2.58 24.31 10.92
C GLU A 117 1.49 24.72 9.92
N GLY A 118 0.29 24.15 10.03
CA GLY A 118 -0.83 24.48 9.14
C GLY A 118 -1.50 25.82 9.49
N PRO A 119 -2.30 26.39 8.57
CA PRO A 119 -3.03 27.63 8.82
C PRO A 119 -4.01 27.50 9.98
N LYS A 120 -4.14 28.58 10.77
CA LYS A 120 -5.10 28.64 11.87
C LYS A 120 -6.53 28.43 11.37
N GLY A 121 -7.25 27.52 12.00
CA GLY A 121 -8.64 27.19 11.65
C GLY A 121 -8.79 25.98 10.73
N VAL A 122 -7.70 25.28 10.40
CA VAL A 122 -7.74 23.94 9.80
C VAL A 122 -7.67 22.89 10.91
N GLN A 123 -8.47 21.83 10.78
CA GLN A 123 -8.51 20.70 11.70
C GLN A 123 -8.22 19.41 10.94
N ALA A 124 -7.39 18.54 11.53
CA ALA A 124 -7.11 17.20 11.05
C ALA A 124 -7.77 16.17 11.96
N GLN A 125 -8.70 15.37 11.41
CA GLN A 125 -9.40 14.30 12.11
C GLN A 125 -8.95 12.95 11.55
N ILE A 126 -8.46 12.07 12.42
CA ILE A 126 -8.10 10.69 12.05
C ILE A 126 -9.40 9.89 11.95
N GLN A 127 -9.61 9.22 10.81
CA GLN A 127 -10.77 8.39 10.53
C GLN A 127 -10.29 7.01 10.06
N GLY A 128 -10.05 6.09 11.00
CA GLY A 128 -9.49 4.79 10.66
C GLY A 128 -8.08 4.93 10.09
N ASP A 129 -7.91 4.55 8.83
CA ASP A 129 -6.67 4.53 8.06
C ASP A 129 -6.48 5.78 7.16
N GLN A 130 -7.29 6.81 7.35
CA GLN A 130 -7.20 8.08 6.62
C GLN A 130 -7.32 9.29 7.55
N LEU A 131 -7.01 10.49 7.04
CA LEU A 131 -7.23 11.75 7.76
C LEU A 131 -8.16 12.65 6.97
N ARG A 132 -9.22 13.13 7.59
CA ARG A 132 -10.03 14.22 7.06
C ARG A 132 -9.47 15.56 7.51
N ILE A 133 -9.14 16.42 6.56
CA ILE A 133 -8.73 17.79 6.79
C ILE A 133 -9.90 18.71 6.46
N SER A 134 -10.33 19.53 7.43
CA SER A 134 -11.46 20.45 7.27
C SER A 134 -11.06 21.87 7.68
N GLY A 135 -11.63 22.89 7.03
CA GLY A 135 -11.36 24.28 7.38
C GLY A 135 -12.30 25.25 6.68
N LYS A 136 -12.45 26.47 7.19
CA LYS A 136 -13.42 27.45 6.67
C LYS A 136 -13.03 28.07 5.32
N LYS A 137 -11.73 28.07 4.99
CA LYS A 137 -11.18 28.71 3.79
C LYS A 137 -10.49 27.67 2.91
N LYS A 138 -10.83 27.65 1.61
CA LYS A 138 -10.24 26.73 0.63
C LYS A 138 -8.75 26.98 0.44
N ASP A 139 -8.29 28.23 0.50
CA ASP A 139 -6.87 28.58 0.37
C ASP A 139 -6.04 27.90 1.45
N HIS A 140 -6.53 27.87 2.69
CA HIS A 140 -5.87 27.18 3.79
C HIS A 140 -5.79 25.66 3.60
N LEU A 141 -6.78 25.07 2.91
CA LEU A 141 -6.73 23.65 2.54
C LEU A 141 -5.65 23.39 1.49
N GLN A 142 -5.45 24.30 0.53
CA GLN A 142 -4.36 24.21 -0.44
C GLN A 142 -2.99 24.35 0.22
N ASP A 143 -2.84 25.27 1.19
CA ASP A 143 -1.62 25.42 1.98
C ASP A 143 -1.25 24.13 2.72
N VAL A 144 -2.25 23.43 3.30
CA VAL A 144 -2.02 22.15 3.98
C VAL A 144 -1.60 21.06 2.99
N ILE A 145 -2.20 21.01 1.80
CA ILE A 145 -1.77 20.06 0.75
C ILE A 145 -0.31 20.33 0.37
N ALA A 146 0.09 21.58 0.20
CA ALA A 146 1.48 21.94 -0.08
C ALA A 146 2.43 21.55 1.07
N LEU A 147 2.06 21.85 2.32
CA LEU A 147 2.80 21.47 3.52
C LEU A 147 3.04 19.96 3.58
N LEU A 148 1.99 19.17 3.36
CA LEU A 148 2.05 17.72 3.44
C LEU A 148 2.81 17.09 2.26
N LYS A 149 2.74 17.68 1.06
CA LYS A 149 3.56 17.25 -0.09
C LYS A 149 5.05 17.54 0.09
N ASN A 150 5.39 18.63 0.78
CA ASN A 150 6.77 19.03 1.04
C ASN A 150 7.39 18.33 2.27
N SER A 151 6.60 17.56 3.02
CA SER A 151 7.04 16.83 4.20
C SER A 151 7.25 15.35 3.86
N ASP A 152 8.37 14.77 4.32
CA ASP A 152 8.62 13.33 4.17
C ASP A 152 8.11 12.58 5.41
N PHE A 153 7.04 11.81 5.22
CA PHE A 153 6.49 10.92 6.26
C PHE A 153 6.88 9.46 6.04
N GLY A 154 7.68 9.15 5.02
CA GLY A 154 8.06 7.80 4.63
C GLY A 154 6.95 7.00 3.94
N ILE A 155 5.81 7.63 3.63
CA ILE A 155 4.67 7.06 2.91
C ILE A 155 4.20 8.01 1.80
N ALA A 156 3.65 7.45 0.73
CA ALA A 156 3.07 8.25 -0.34
C ALA A 156 1.68 8.75 0.07
N LEU A 157 1.49 10.07 0.08
CA LEU A 157 0.21 10.69 0.42
C LEU A 157 -0.57 11.05 -0.85
N GLN A 158 -1.85 10.67 -0.89
CA GLN A 158 -2.81 11.14 -1.89
C GLN A 158 -3.90 11.98 -1.21
N PHE A 159 -4.43 12.94 -1.96
CA PHE A 159 -5.42 13.90 -1.49
C PHE A 159 -6.70 13.74 -2.31
N THR A 160 -7.78 13.30 -1.69
CA THR A 160 -9.00 12.84 -2.36
C THR A 160 -10.27 13.37 -1.68
N ASN A 161 -11.45 13.05 -2.22
CA ASN A 161 -12.76 13.35 -1.63
C ASN A 161 -12.90 14.82 -1.17
N TYR A 162 -12.61 15.75 -2.08
CA TYR A 162 -12.78 17.19 -1.86
C TYR A 162 -14.28 17.53 -1.76
N ARG A 163 -14.67 18.20 -0.67
CA ARG A 163 -16.05 18.63 -0.39
C ARG A 163 -16.10 20.12 -0.07
#